data_AF-A0A2K8UCT5-F1
#
_entry.id   AF-A0A2K8UCT5-F1
#
_cell.length_a   1.000
_cell.length_b   1.000
_cell.length_c   1.000
_cell.angle_alpha   90.00
_cell.angle_beta   90.00
_cell.angle_gamma   90.00
#
_symmetry.space_group_name_H-M   'P 1'
#
loop_
_entity.id
_entity.type
_entity.pdbx_description
1 polymer ?
#
loop_
_entity_poly.entity_id
_entity_poly.type
_entity_poly.pdbx_seq_one_letter_code
_entity_poly.pdbx_strand_id
1 'polypeptide(L)'
;MAVLNAADCPRLLLIDDIDQSLHPRAQADLIQRLRQALDRHPELQIVATSHSPYLIDELRDDEVWVLNTRDDGTAVAACLADHPDGARFRGTLRTGEFLSAVGEDWVLGQERGDASAATVRSVADAWVRGLGEGAAMTRCGGYRRDHTDLRSRPDHQ
;
A
#
# COMPACT_ATOMS: atom_id res chain seq x y z
N MET A 1 18.96 10.16 -6.06
CA MET A 1 18.85 10.01 -7.53
C MET A 1 20.18 9.60 -8.20
N ALA A 2 21.02 8.78 -7.54
CA ALA A 2 22.26 8.29 -8.15
C ALA A 2 22.09 6.87 -8.74
N VAL A 3 21.26 6.02 -8.10
CA VAL A 3 21.05 4.63 -8.53
C VAL A 3 20.23 4.52 -9.81
N LEU A 4 19.29 5.44 -10.05
CA LEU A 4 18.44 5.46 -11.25
C LEU A 4 19.14 6.03 -12.49
N ASN A 5 20.27 6.71 -12.33
CA ASN A 5 21.06 7.27 -13.42
C ASN A 5 22.33 6.45 -13.72
N ALA A 6 22.47 5.27 -13.12
CA ALA A 6 23.61 4.38 -13.37
C ALA A 6 23.52 3.76 -14.77
N ALA A 7 24.68 3.36 -15.33
CA ALA A 7 24.75 2.71 -16.64
C ALA A 7 23.91 1.42 -16.70
N ASP A 8 23.83 0.70 -15.58
CA ASP A 8 22.92 -0.43 -15.38
C ASP A 8 21.77 0.02 -14.46
N CYS A 9 20.72 0.57 -15.06
CA CYS A 9 19.52 0.95 -14.31
C CYS A 9 18.82 -0.33 -13.81
N PRO A 10 18.49 -0.44 -12.50
CA PRO A 10 17.81 -1.62 -11.98
C PRO A 10 16.42 -1.76 -12.61
N ARG A 11 15.99 -3.00 -12.84
CA ARG A 11 14.62 -3.30 -13.32
C ARG A 11 13.59 -3.33 -12.18
N LEU A 12 14.04 -3.42 -10.93
CA LEU A 12 13.18 -3.42 -9.74
C LEU A 12 13.83 -2.61 -8.62
N LEU A 13 13.07 -1.67 -8.06
CA LEU A 13 13.43 -0.85 -6.92
C LEU A 13 12.45 -1.12 -5.79
N LEU A 14 12.94 -1.63 -4.66
CA LEU A 14 12.18 -1.85 -3.45
C LEU A 14 12.53 -0.75 -2.44
N ILE A 15 11.53 -0.05 -1.88
CA ILE A 15 11.72 1.05 -0.94
C ILE A 15 10.84 0.81 0.27
N ASP A 16 11.43 0.78 1.46
CA ASP A 16 10.67 0.68 2.70
C ASP A 16 10.46 2.09 3.29
N ASP A 17 9.26 2.35 3.83
CA ASP A 17 8.83 3.61 4.46
C ASP A 17 9.23 4.87 3.66
N ILE A 18 8.81 4.93 2.40
CA ILE A 18 9.24 5.97 1.46
C ILE A 18 8.85 7.40 1.90
N ASP A 19 7.85 7.53 2.77
CA ASP A 19 7.37 8.79 3.32
C ASP A 19 8.09 9.25 4.60
N GLN A 20 8.99 8.43 5.16
CA GLN A 20 9.62 8.69 6.45
C GLN A 20 10.34 10.04 6.47
N SER A 21 10.03 10.87 7.46
CA SER A 21 10.61 12.21 7.68
C SER A 21 10.36 13.22 6.54
N LEU A 22 9.45 12.93 5.60
CA LEU A 22 9.07 13.86 4.54
C LEU A 22 7.81 14.63 4.91
N HIS A 23 7.86 15.96 4.73
CA HIS A 23 6.67 16.79 4.77
C HIS A 23 5.68 16.34 3.66
N PRO A 24 4.34 16.37 3.87
CA PRO A 24 3.36 15.90 2.88
C PRO A 24 3.58 16.45 1.46
N ARG A 25 3.89 17.74 1.33
CA ARG A 25 4.23 18.35 0.04
C ARG A 25 5.44 17.69 -0.65
N ALA A 26 6.47 17.32 0.12
CA ALA A 26 7.65 16.64 -0.39
C ALA A 26 7.35 15.18 -0.79
N GLN A 27 6.37 14.53 -0.16
CA GLN A 27 5.90 13.21 -0.56
C GLN A 27 5.25 13.27 -1.95
N ALA A 28 4.40 14.28 -2.20
CA ALA A 28 3.83 14.50 -3.53
C ALA A 28 4.90 14.80 -4.59
N ASP A 29 5.84 15.71 -4.28
CA ASP A 29 6.97 16.01 -5.16
C ASP A 29 7.84 14.76 -5.44
N LEU A 30 7.99 13.87 -4.47
CA LEU A 30 8.71 12.61 -4.63
C LEU A 30 7.98 11.69 -5.63
N ILE A 31 6.68 11.49 -5.48
CA ILE A 31 5.90 10.63 -6.39
C ILE A 31 5.95 11.14 -7.82
N GLN A 32 5.83 12.46 -8.02
CA GLN A 32 6.00 13.08 -9.33
C GLN A 32 7.38 12.78 -9.95
N ARG A 33 8.45 12.84 -9.15
CA ARG A 33 9.80 12.51 -9.61
C ARG A 33 9.99 11.03 -9.91
N LEU A 34 9.33 10.14 -9.17
CA LEU A 34 9.36 8.70 -9.42
C LEU A 34 8.61 8.35 -10.70
N ARG A 35 7.45 8.98 -10.97
CA ARG A 35 6.73 8.85 -12.25
C ARG A 35 7.61 9.28 -13.43
N GLN A 36 8.26 10.44 -13.33
CA GLN A 36 9.22 10.89 -14.36
C GLN A 36 10.41 9.93 -14.55
N ALA A 37 10.78 9.15 -13.52
CA ALA A 37 11.81 8.13 -13.66
C ALA A 37 11.27 6.89 -14.38
N LEU A 38 10.05 6.46 -14.07
CA LEU A 38 9.35 5.38 -14.78
C LEU A 38 9.17 5.70 -16.26
N ASP A 39 8.77 6.93 -16.60
CA ASP A 39 8.64 7.37 -18.00
C ASP A 39 9.96 7.27 -18.79
N ARG A 40 11.09 7.50 -18.11
CA ARG A 40 12.43 7.44 -18.71
C ARG A 40 13.01 6.02 -18.75
N HIS A 41 12.50 5.14 -17.89
CA HIS A 41 12.96 3.77 -17.73
C HIS A 41 11.74 2.83 -17.71
N PRO A 42 11.15 2.50 -18.87
CA PRO A 42 9.93 1.68 -18.94
C PRO A 42 10.09 0.26 -18.36
N GLU A 43 11.33 -0.22 -18.25
CA GLU A 43 11.65 -1.51 -17.63
C GLU A 43 11.85 -1.45 -16.11
N LEU A 44 11.83 -0.26 -15.51
CA LEU A 44 11.94 -0.06 -14.07
C LEU A 44 10.57 -0.29 -13.42
N GLN A 45 10.53 -1.15 -12.41
CA GLN A 45 9.41 -1.31 -11.50
C GLN A 45 9.77 -0.75 -10.13
N ILE A 46 8.84 -0.05 -9.48
CA ILE A 46 9.02 0.48 -8.13
C ILE A 46 7.96 -0.15 -7.22
N VAL A 47 8.40 -0.75 -6.12
CA VAL A 47 7.53 -1.21 -5.04
C VAL A 47 7.98 -0.51 -3.78
N ALA A 48 7.06 0.22 -3.15
CA ALA A 48 7.31 0.98 -1.96
C ALA A 48 6.33 0.61 -0.85
N THR A 49 6.72 0.81 0.41
CA THR A 49 5.79 0.79 1.54
C THR A 49 5.58 2.21 2.06
N SER A 50 4.37 2.49 2.56
CA SER A 50 4.07 3.78 3.19
C SER A 50 2.93 3.69 4.17
N HIS A 51 2.99 4.49 5.22
CA HIS A 51 1.89 4.69 6.15
C HIS A 51 1.17 6.03 5.96
N SER A 52 1.67 6.90 5.07
CA SER A 52 1.14 8.24 4.87
C SER A 52 -0.04 8.26 3.89
N PRO A 53 -1.24 8.68 4.32
CA PRO A 53 -2.36 8.86 3.40
C PRO A 53 -2.08 9.97 2.38
N TYR A 54 -1.27 10.97 2.73
CA TYR A 54 -0.93 12.08 1.82
C TYR A 54 -0.10 11.64 0.62
N LEU A 55 0.73 10.62 0.79
CA LEU A 55 1.46 10.04 -0.32
C LEU A 55 0.49 9.22 -1.18
N ILE A 56 -0.33 8.39 -0.54
CA ILE A 56 -1.30 7.52 -1.21
C ILE A 56 -2.29 8.33 -2.06
N ASP A 57 -2.63 9.57 -1.66
CA ASP A 57 -3.45 10.51 -2.44
C ASP A 57 -2.91 10.81 -3.86
N GLU A 58 -1.61 10.62 -4.10
CA GLU A 58 -0.97 10.86 -5.39
C GLU A 58 -1.00 9.62 -6.31
N LEU A 59 -1.46 8.48 -5.78
CA LEU A 59 -1.57 7.21 -6.47
C LEU A 59 -3.00 6.92 -6.92
N ARG A 60 -3.15 6.05 -7.90
CA ARG A 60 -4.45 5.52 -8.31
C ARG A 60 -4.84 4.35 -7.41
N ASP A 61 -6.14 4.08 -7.29
CA ASP A 61 -6.65 2.93 -6.52
C ASP A 61 -6.05 1.59 -6.98
N ASP A 62 -5.74 1.44 -8.27
CA ASP A 62 -5.13 0.24 -8.86
C ASP A 62 -3.61 0.11 -8.59
N GLU A 63 -2.98 1.18 -8.09
CA GLU A 63 -1.56 1.24 -7.70
C GLU A 63 -1.35 0.94 -6.20
N VAL A 64 -2.43 0.87 -5.42
CA VAL A 64 -2.37 0.74 -3.96
C VAL A 64 -2.77 -0.67 -3.53
N TRP A 65 -1.89 -1.28 -2.73
CA TRP A 65 -2.12 -2.59 -2.12
C TRP A 65 -2.21 -2.44 -0.61
N VAL A 66 -3.31 -2.92 -0.05
CA VAL A 66 -3.58 -2.86 1.38
C VAL A 66 -3.22 -4.21 1.99
N LEU A 67 -2.39 -4.19 3.04
CA LEU A 67 -1.94 -5.38 3.72
C LEU A 67 -2.53 -5.44 5.13
N ASN A 68 -2.96 -6.63 5.52
CA ASN A 68 -3.41 -6.94 6.87
C ASN A 68 -2.89 -8.32 7.30
N THR A 69 -3.06 -8.67 8.57
CA THR A 69 -2.67 -9.97 9.12
C THR A 69 -3.89 -10.66 9.71
N ARG A 70 -4.11 -11.92 9.33
CA ARG A 70 -5.17 -12.77 9.89
C ARG A 70 -4.83 -13.21 11.31
N ASP A 71 -5.82 -13.73 12.01
CA ASP A 71 -5.67 -14.23 13.38
C ASP A 71 -4.66 -15.40 13.49
N ASP A 72 -4.45 -16.15 12.40
CA ASP A 72 -3.46 -17.23 12.32
C ASP A 72 -2.02 -16.75 12.05
N GLY A 73 -1.82 -15.43 11.92
CA GLY A 73 -0.52 -14.81 11.65
C GLY A 73 -0.13 -14.78 10.18
N THR A 74 -0.98 -15.28 9.27
CA THR A 74 -0.74 -15.13 7.83
C THR A 74 -1.06 -13.70 7.39
N ALA A 75 -0.21 -13.11 6.56
CA ALA A 75 -0.55 -11.83 5.95
C ALA A 75 -1.59 -12.05 4.82
N VAL A 76 -2.29 -10.97 4.47
CA VAL A 76 -3.20 -10.91 3.34
C VAL A 76 -3.01 -9.57 2.65
N ALA A 77 -3.23 -9.55 1.34
CA ALA A 77 -3.14 -8.33 0.56
C ALA A 77 -4.26 -8.26 -0.47
N ALA A 78 -4.80 -7.07 -0.70
CA ALA A 78 -5.75 -6.82 -1.78
C ALA A 78 -5.52 -5.43 -2.38
N CYS A 79 -5.88 -5.29 -3.66
CA CYS A 79 -5.78 -4.02 -4.36
C CYS A 79 -6.94 -3.09 -3.95
N LEU A 80 -6.64 -1.83 -3.66
CA LEU A 80 -7.66 -0.87 -3.21
C LEU A 80 -8.78 -0.66 -4.26
N ALA A 81 -8.47 -0.83 -5.55
CA ALA A 81 -9.46 -0.81 -6.63
C ALA A 81 -10.56 -1.89 -6.50
N ASP A 82 -10.26 -3.00 -5.80
CA ASP A 82 -11.17 -4.12 -5.56
C ASP A 82 -12.03 -3.93 -4.28
N HIS A 83 -11.89 -2.80 -3.59
CA HIS A 83 -12.68 -2.51 -2.41
C HIS A 83 -14.19 -2.56 -2.74
N PRO A 84 -15.03 -3.26 -1.95
CA PRO A 84 -16.47 -3.40 -2.22
C PRO A 84 -17.20 -2.07 -2.41
N ASP A 85 -16.83 -1.06 -1.63
CA ASP A 85 -17.38 0.29 -1.73
C ASP A 85 -16.65 1.22 -2.72
N GLY A 86 -15.68 0.73 -3.49
CA GLY A 86 -14.87 1.59 -4.38
C GLY A 86 -15.72 2.43 -5.33
N ALA A 87 -16.79 1.85 -5.91
CA ALA A 87 -17.72 2.57 -6.78
C ALA A 87 -18.44 3.75 -6.10
N ARG A 88 -18.65 3.68 -4.77
CA ARG A 88 -19.30 4.74 -3.99
C ARG A 88 -18.39 5.93 -3.74
N PHE A 89 -17.09 5.69 -3.59
CA PHE A 89 -16.13 6.70 -3.18
C PHE A 89 -15.30 7.27 -4.34
N ARG A 90 -15.24 6.56 -5.49
CA ARG A 90 -14.59 7.04 -6.71
C ARG A 90 -15.04 8.45 -7.08
N GLY A 91 -14.07 9.35 -7.24
CA GLY A 91 -14.29 10.74 -7.63
C GLY A 91 -14.83 11.65 -6.53
N THR A 92 -15.10 11.12 -5.33
CA THR A 92 -15.53 11.91 -4.16
C THR A 92 -14.38 12.13 -3.17
N LEU A 93 -13.60 11.08 -2.92
CA LEU A 93 -12.43 11.12 -2.06
C LEU A 93 -11.17 10.92 -2.90
N ARG A 94 -10.05 11.48 -2.44
CA ARG A 94 -8.74 11.05 -2.93
C ARG A 94 -8.41 9.66 -2.40
N THR A 95 -7.47 9.00 -3.05
CA THR A 95 -7.11 7.59 -2.80
C THR A 95 -6.70 7.34 -1.33
N GLY A 96 -5.91 8.24 -0.73
CA GLY A 96 -5.49 8.12 0.67
C GLY A 96 -6.61 8.46 1.65
N GLU A 97 -7.44 9.46 1.32
CA GLU A 97 -8.67 9.76 2.06
C GLU A 97 -9.65 8.58 2.04
N PHE A 98 -9.82 7.93 0.88
CA PHE A 98 -10.65 6.75 0.69
C PHE A 98 -10.16 5.61 1.57
N LEU A 99 -8.87 5.25 1.49
CA LEU A 99 -8.27 4.22 2.35
C LEU A 99 -8.43 4.56 3.83
N SER A 100 -8.24 5.83 4.22
CA SER A 100 -8.42 6.27 5.60
C SER A 100 -9.86 6.16 6.08
N ALA A 101 -10.84 6.32 5.19
CA ALA A 101 -12.26 6.24 5.51
C ALA A 101 -12.75 4.80 5.67
N VAL A 102 -12.24 3.87 4.86
CA VAL A 102 -12.68 2.46 4.86
C VAL A 102 -11.82 1.53 5.73
N GLY A 103 -10.58 1.93 6.03
CA GLY A 103 -9.63 1.11 6.77
C GLY A 103 -9.10 -0.09 5.97
N GLU A 104 -8.51 -1.05 6.68
CA GLU A 104 -7.79 -2.19 6.09
C GLU A 104 -8.43 -3.55 6.37
N ASP A 105 -9.47 -3.62 7.22
CA ASP A 105 -10.06 -4.88 7.67
C ASP A 105 -10.81 -5.62 6.55
N TRP A 106 -11.30 -4.90 5.54
CA TRP A 106 -11.98 -5.47 4.38
C TRP A 106 -11.10 -6.48 3.61
N VAL A 107 -9.78 -6.38 3.72
CA VAL A 107 -8.82 -7.30 3.10
C VAL A 107 -8.92 -8.70 3.73
N LEU A 108 -9.32 -8.82 4.99
CA LEU A 108 -9.46 -10.09 5.69
C LEU A 108 -10.54 -10.99 5.08
N GLY A 109 -11.54 -10.40 4.41
CA GLY A 109 -12.62 -11.12 3.72
C GLY A 109 -12.24 -11.65 2.33
N GLN A 110 -11.02 -11.40 1.84
CA GLN A 110 -10.57 -11.84 0.52
C GLN A 110 -9.98 -13.27 0.60
N GLU A 111 -10.53 -14.21 -0.18
CA GLU A 111 -10.17 -15.64 -0.09
C GLU A 111 -8.87 -16.06 -0.81
N ARG A 112 -8.06 -15.14 -1.34
CA ARG A 112 -6.75 -15.51 -1.93
C ARG A 112 -5.70 -14.43 -1.71
N GLY A 113 -4.75 -14.72 -0.83
CA GLY A 113 -3.54 -13.94 -0.65
C GLY A 113 -2.69 -14.52 0.46
N ASP A 114 -2.20 -15.75 0.28
CA ASP A 114 -1.33 -16.44 1.23
C ASP A 114 0.05 -15.75 1.24
N ALA A 115 0.44 -15.14 2.36
CA ALA A 115 1.47 -14.12 2.38
C ALA A 115 2.67 -14.46 3.27
N SER A 116 3.75 -14.96 2.65
CA SER A 116 5.11 -15.06 3.23
C SER A 116 6.06 -14.14 2.46
N ALA A 117 7.38 -14.38 2.40
CA ALA A 117 8.26 -13.73 1.39
C ALA A 117 7.73 -13.90 -0.05
N ALA A 118 6.80 -14.84 -0.25
CA ALA A 118 5.94 -14.96 -1.41
C ALA A 118 4.99 -13.78 -1.65
N THR A 119 4.78 -12.81 -0.75
CA THR A 119 3.84 -11.68 -0.88
C THR A 119 4.43 -10.55 -1.70
N VAL A 120 5.68 -10.17 -1.43
CA VAL A 120 6.40 -9.26 -2.32
C VAL A 120 6.50 -9.91 -3.70
N ARG A 121 6.70 -11.23 -3.75
CA ARG A 121 6.72 -12.01 -4.98
C ARG A 121 5.34 -12.20 -5.61
N SER A 122 4.24 -12.24 -4.86
CA SER A 122 2.87 -12.47 -5.38
C SER A 122 2.22 -11.15 -5.77
N VAL A 123 2.49 -10.07 -5.05
CA VAL A 123 2.22 -8.70 -5.48
C VAL A 123 3.03 -8.43 -6.74
N ALA A 124 4.33 -8.74 -6.76
CA ALA A 124 5.13 -8.61 -7.99
C ALA A 124 4.68 -9.57 -9.10
N ASP A 125 4.34 -10.84 -8.83
CA ASP A 125 3.96 -11.84 -9.84
C ASP A 125 2.52 -11.65 -10.35
N ALA A 126 1.60 -11.15 -9.52
CA ALA A 126 0.25 -10.75 -9.94
C ALA A 126 0.33 -9.52 -10.85
N TRP A 127 1.25 -8.59 -10.55
CA TRP A 127 1.56 -7.44 -11.39
C TRP A 127 2.29 -7.79 -12.69
N VAL A 128 3.29 -8.67 -12.66
CA VAL A 128 4.02 -9.13 -13.87
C VAL A 128 3.09 -9.87 -14.84
N ARG A 129 2.04 -10.52 -14.34
CA ARG A 129 1.01 -11.18 -15.17
C ARG A 129 -0.06 -10.21 -15.70
N GLY A 130 -0.11 -8.98 -15.20
CA GLY A 130 -1.02 -7.91 -15.61
C GLY A 130 -0.24 -6.69 -16.12
N LEU A 131 0.21 -6.76 -17.37
CA LEU A 131 0.74 -5.66 -18.20
C LEU A 131 0.37 -4.24 -17.72
N GLY A 132 1.32 -3.45 -17.20
CA GLY A 132 1.09 -2.03 -16.94
C GLY A 132 2.15 -1.34 -16.09
N GLU A 133 2.63 -0.21 -16.59
CA GLU A 133 3.54 0.74 -15.93
C GLU A 133 2.95 1.23 -14.58
N GLY A 134 3.72 1.21 -13.49
CA GLY A 134 3.24 1.77 -12.22
C GLY A 134 4.09 1.45 -10.98
N ALA A 135 4.11 2.39 -10.04
CA ALA A 135 4.69 2.22 -8.71
C ALA A 135 3.66 1.61 -7.75
N ALA A 136 3.97 0.49 -7.09
CA ALA A 136 3.08 -0.15 -6.13
C ALA A 136 3.39 0.35 -4.72
N MET A 137 2.36 0.79 -3.99
CA MET A 137 2.51 1.20 -2.59
C MET A 137 1.75 0.31 -1.65
N THR A 138 2.45 -0.23 -0.66
CA THR A 138 1.94 -1.14 0.36
C THR A 138 1.85 -0.43 1.70
N ARG A 139 0.65 -0.36 2.28
CA ARG A 139 0.46 0.09 3.67
C ARG A 139 0.41 -1.12 4.59
N CYS A 140 1.39 -1.25 5.48
CA CYS A 140 1.36 -2.22 6.57
C CYS A 140 0.44 -1.70 7.69
N GLY A 141 -0.80 -2.19 7.77
CA GLY A 141 -1.66 -1.95 8.91
C GLY A 141 -1.21 -2.82 10.10
N GLY A 142 -0.39 -2.26 10.99
CA GLY A 142 0.08 -2.94 12.20
C GLY A 142 -0.34 -2.19 13.46
N TYR A 143 -1.63 -2.15 13.80
CA TYR A 143 -2.04 -1.75 15.15
C TYR A 143 -3.26 -2.55 15.62
N ARG A 144 -2.97 -3.66 16.30
CA ARG A 144 -3.92 -4.40 17.13
C ARG A 144 -4.44 -3.45 18.22
N ARG A 145 -5.66 -2.92 18.08
CA ARG A 145 -6.37 -2.40 19.26
C ARG A 145 -6.70 -3.62 20.12
N ASP A 146 -5.98 -3.78 21.22
CA ASP A 146 -6.39 -4.69 22.28
C ASP A 146 -7.80 -4.28 22.73
N HIS A 147 -8.80 -5.05 22.33
CA HIS A 147 -10.19 -4.86 22.76
C HIS A 147 -10.47 -5.65 24.05
N THR A 148 -9.51 -5.64 24.97
CA THR A 148 -9.56 -6.36 26.25
C THR A 148 -9.05 -5.48 27.39
N ASP A 149 -9.66 -4.32 27.58
CA ASP A 149 -9.62 -3.67 28.89
C ASP A 149 -10.80 -2.71 29.11
N LEU A 150 -11.99 -3.26 29.45
CA LEU A 150 -13.11 -2.51 30.08
C LEU A 150 -14.28 -3.42 30.54
N ARG A 151 -14.01 -4.67 30.91
CA ARG A 151 -14.99 -5.53 31.62
C ARG A 151 -14.36 -6.22 32.82
N SER A 152 -13.92 -5.43 33.79
CA SER A 152 -13.64 -5.87 35.16
C SER A 152 -13.90 -4.73 36.14
N ARG A 153 -15.15 -4.29 36.23
CA ARG A 153 -15.67 -3.65 37.45
C ARG A 153 -16.72 -4.59 38.02
N PRO A 154 -16.50 -5.23 39.17
CA PRO A 154 -17.58 -5.88 39.88
C PRO A 154 -18.45 -4.81 40.54
N ASP A 155 -19.75 -4.88 40.24
CA ASP A 155 -20.79 -4.12 40.91
C ASP A 155 -20.87 -4.46 42.41
N HIS A 156 -20.97 -3.40 43.21
CA HIS A 156 -21.55 -3.29 44.55
C HIS A 156 -21.74 -4.55 45.42
N GLN A 157 -21.06 -4.53 46.58
CA GLN A 157 -21.74 -4.61 47.87
C GLN A 157 -21.06 -3.71 48.89
#